data_AF-A0A2U0T186-F1
#
_entry.id   AF-A0A2U0T186-F1
#
_cell.length_a   1.000
_cell.length_b   1.000
_cell.length_c   1.000
_cell.angle_alpha   90.00
_cell.angle_beta   90.00
_cell.angle_gamma   90.00
#
_symmetry.space_group_name_H-M   'P 1'
#
loop_
_entity.id
_entity.type
_entity.pdbx_description
1 polymer ?
#
loop_
_entity_poly.entity_id
_entity_poly.type
_entity_poly.pdbx_seq_one_letter_code
_entity_poly.pdbx_strand_id
1 'polypeptide(L)'
;MDGAGPVAARTLDVGPGGMAAVIAEPVPTGKQGKVLFELFYDGSAHIIEARASVSHCIFSSAGFKVGLTFLQLDMAVSSAISKFMR
;
A
#
# COMPACT_ATOMS: atom_id res chain seq x y z
N MET A 1 -9.32 -5.20 -0.51
CA MET A 1 -10.00 -4.21 -1.40
C MET A 1 -11.48 -4.20 -1.10
N ASP A 2 -12.23 -3.16 -1.48
CA ASP A 2 -13.66 -3.06 -1.17
C ASP A 2 -14.43 -4.27 -1.70
N GLY A 3 -15.33 -4.81 -0.86
CA GLY A 3 -16.09 -6.03 -1.13
C GLY A 3 -15.30 -7.34 -1.06
N ALA A 4 -14.03 -7.32 -0.62
CA ALA A 4 -13.19 -8.49 -0.44
C ALA A 4 -12.55 -8.51 0.96
N GLY A 5 -12.18 -9.71 1.44
CA GLY A 5 -11.42 -9.86 2.68
C GLY A 5 -10.00 -9.25 2.61
N PRO A 6 -9.34 -9.05 3.76
CA PRO A 6 -7.93 -8.66 3.79
C PRO A 6 -7.07 -9.72 3.10
N VAL A 7 -6.09 -9.27 2.32
CA VAL A 7 -5.14 -10.14 1.62
C VAL A 7 -3.75 -9.76 2.08
N ALA A 8 -2.94 -10.77 2.44
CA ALA A 8 -1.55 -10.54 2.78
C ALA A 8 -0.77 -10.06 1.54
N ALA A 9 0.06 -9.05 1.73
CA ALA A 9 0.88 -8.47 0.68
C ALA A 9 2.32 -8.32 1.18
N ARG A 10 3.29 -8.52 0.29
CA ARG A 10 4.69 -8.22 0.57
C ARG A 10 5.06 -6.89 -0.08
N THR A 11 5.34 -5.88 0.74
CA THR A 11 5.76 -4.56 0.26
C THR A 11 7.07 -4.65 -0.53
N LEU A 12 7.14 -3.94 -1.65
CA LEU A 12 8.35 -3.77 -2.46
C LEU A 12 8.96 -2.38 -2.25
N ASP A 13 8.11 -1.36 -2.29
CA ASP A 13 8.48 0.03 -2.05
C ASP A 13 7.28 0.80 -1.47
N VAL A 14 7.56 1.98 -0.91
CA VAL A 14 6.55 2.94 -0.44
C VAL A 14 7.07 4.35 -0.75
N GLY A 15 6.16 5.23 -1.17
CA GLY A 15 6.44 6.63 -1.45
C GLY A 15 5.25 7.53 -1.12
N PRO A 16 5.34 8.85 -1.32
CA PRO A 16 4.29 9.78 -0.91
C PRO A 16 2.97 9.58 -1.64
N GLY A 17 3.03 9.10 -2.89
CA GLY A 17 1.86 8.90 -3.74
C GLY A 17 1.29 7.48 -3.71
N GLY A 18 1.95 6.53 -3.06
CA GLY A 18 1.55 5.14 -3.15
C GLY A 18 2.61 4.14 -2.71
N MET A 19 2.38 2.88 -3.05
CA MET A 19 3.28 1.77 -2.79
C MET A 19 3.17 0.69 -3.85
N ALA A 20 4.23 -0.09 -4.03
CA ALA A 20 4.18 -1.35 -4.75
C ALA A 20 4.24 -2.54 -3.78
N ALA A 21 3.51 -3.60 -4.10
CA ALA A 21 3.52 -4.83 -3.32
C ALA A 21 3.37 -6.07 -4.22
N VAL A 22 3.60 -7.25 -3.64
CA VAL A 22 3.32 -8.54 -4.27
C VAL A 22 2.18 -9.23 -3.52
N ILE A 23 1.19 -9.70 -4.26
CA ILE A 23 0.02 -10.45 -3.76
C ILE A 23 -0.13 -11.79 -4.50
N ALA A 24 -0.84 -12.73 -3.87
CA ALA A 24 -1.03 -14.08 -4.41
C ALA A 24 -2.06 -14.13 -5.55
N GLU A 25 -3.11 -13.33 -5.45
CA GLU A 25 -4.24 -13.32 -6.40
C GLU A 25 -4.33 -11.99 -7.16
N PRO A 26 -4.76 -12.00 -8.43
CA PRO A 26 -4.87 -10.78 -9.22
C PRO A 26 -5.97 -9.88 -8.67
N VAL A 27 -5.70 -8.58 -8.67
CA VAL A 27 -6.69 -7.54 -8.36
C VAL A 27 -6.94 -6.65 -9.58
N PRO A 28 -8.20 -6.33 -9.92
CA PRO A 28 -8.49 -5.43 -11.03
C PRO A 28 -7.95 -4.01 -10.83
N THR A 29 -7.45 -3.39 -11.89
CA THR A 29 -7.08 -1.97 -11.91
C THR A 29 -8.29 -1.08 -11.67
N GLY A 30 -8.08 0.06 -11.00
CA GLY A 30 -9.12 0.99 -10.60
C GLY A 30 -9.93 0.54 -9.38
N LYS A 31 -9.79 -0.71 -8.93
CA LYS A 31 -10.45 -1.19 -7.70
C LYS A 31 -9.87 -0.44 -6.51
N GLN A 32 -10.76 0.05 -5.65
CA GLN A 32 -10.38 0.78 -4.45
C GLN A 32 -10.44 -0.10 -3.21
N GLY A 33 -9.74 0.34 -2.16
CA GLY A 33 -9.76 -0.29 -0.87
C GLY A 33 -8.92 0.45 0.14
N LYS A 34 -8.56 -0.25 1.21
CA LYS A 34 -7.61 0.20 2.21
C LYS A 34 -6.35 -0.66 2.16
N VAL A 35 -5.22 -0.05 2.45
CA VAL A 35 -3.99 -0.73 2.84
C VAL A 35 -3.74 -0.49 4.32
N LEU A 36 -3.19 -1.50 4.98
CA LEU A 36 -2.78 -1.45 6.36
C LEU A 36 -1.36 -1.99 6.43
N PHE A 37 -0.42 -1.20 6.96
CA PHE A 37 0.97 -1.61 7.10
C PHE A 37 1.64 -0.86 8.26
N GLU A 38 2.78 -1.37 8.70
CA GLU A 38 3.58 -0.74 9.75
C GLU A 38 4.77 -0.01 9.13
N LEU A 39 5.04 1.20 9.62
CA LEU A 39 6.27 1.94 9.38
C LEU A 39 7.04 2.07 10.68
N PHE A 40 8.34 1.83 10.65
CA PHE A 40 9.21 2.03 11.79
C PHE A 40 10.00 3.33 11.59
N TYR A 41 9.73 4.35 12.42
CA TYR A 41 10.47 5.61 12.44
C TYR A 41 10.48 6.17 13.86
N ASP A 42 11.43 7.07 14.16
CA ASP A 42 11.63 7.64 15.51
C ASP A 42 11.74 6.58 16.64
N GLY A 43 12.20 5.36 16.31
CA GLY A 43 12.37 4.26 17.27
C GLY A 43 11.09 3.50 17.64
N SER A 44 9.97 3.75 16.97
CA SER A 44 8.70 3.05 17.20
C SER A 44 8.00 2.60 15.92
N ALA A 45 7.19 1.55 16.04
CA ALA A 45 6.30 1.10 14.97
C ALA A 45 5.01 1.94 14.98
N HIS A 46 4.62 2.41 13.79
CA HIS A 46 3.41 3.19 13.55
C HIS A 46 2.54 2.47 12.52
N ILE A 47 1.28 2.23 12.88
CA ILE A 47 0.30 1.63 11.97
C ILE A 47 -0.21 2.71 11.02
N ILE A 48 -0.12 2.43 9.73
CA ILE A 48 -0.63 3.27 8.65
C ILE A 48 -1.84 2.60 8.03
N GLU A 49 -2.97 3.30 8.06
CA GLU A 49 -4.16 2.95 7.29
C GLU A 49 -4.39 4.01 6.22
N ALA A 50 -4.46 3.61 4.95
CA ALA A 50 -4.66 4.53 3.84
C ALA A 50 -5.65 3.98 2.82
N ARG A 51 -6.53 4.85 2.29
CA ARG A 51 -7.31 4.51 1.09
C ARG A 51 -6.38 4.45 -0.12
N ALA A 52 -6.60 3.48 -0.99
CA ALA A 52 -5.81 3.32 -2.20
C ALA A 52 -6.65 2.84 -3.38
N SER A 53 -6.19 3.13 -4.59
CA SER A 53 -6.67 2.56 -5.85
C SER A 53 -5.58 1.73 -6.50
N VAL A 54 -5.94 0.60 -7.10
CA VAL A 54 -5.01 -0.23 -7.88
C VAL A 54 -4.66 0.49 -9.19
N SER A 55 -3.40 0.88 -9.37
CA SER A 55 -2.94 1.53 -10.61
C SER A 55 -2.54 0.51 -11.68
N HIS A 56 -1.93 -0.60 -11.30
CA HIS A 56 -1.57 -1.71 -12.17
C HIS A 56 -1.49 -3.04 -11.39
N CYS A 57 -1.63 -4.16 -12.08
CA CYS A 57 -1.49 -5.50 -11.54
C CYS A 57 -0.85 -6.41 -12.60
N ILE A 58 0.40 -6.82 -12.37
CA ILE A 58 1.24 -7.48 -13.37
C ILE A 58 1.73 -8.82 -12.81
N PHE A 59 1.46 -9.90 -13.52
CA PHE A 59 1.98 -11.22 -13.14
C PHE A 59 3.50 -11.27 -13.24
N SER A 60 4.15 -11.86 -12.24
CA SER A 60 5.60 -12.04 -12.17
C SER A 60 5.93 -13.41 -11.57
N SER A 61 7.19 -13.82 -11.62
CA SER A 61 7.64 -15.10 -11.05
C SER A 61 7.37 -15.27 -9.54
N ALA A 62 7.16 -14.17 -8.81
CA ALA A 62 6.92 -14.17 -7.36
C ALA A 62 5.45 -13.93 -6.97
N GLY A 63 4.52 -13.87 -7.94
CA GLY A 63 3.12 -13.47 -7.74
C GLY A 63 2.74 -12.23 -8.53
N PHE A 64 1.64 -11.58 -8.18
CA PHE A 64 1.16 -10.38 -8.87
C PHE A 64 1.76 -9.13 -8.22
N LYS A 65 2.58 -8.39 -8.99
CA LYS A 65 3.05 -7.06 -8.61
C LYS A 65 1.93 -6.06 -8.79
N VAL A 66 1.51 -5.44 -7.70
CA VAL A 66 0.43 -4.46 -7.68
C VAL A 66 0.98 -3.09 -7.34
N GLY A 67 0.60 -2.09 -8.13
CA GLY A 67 0.78 -0.69 -7.80
C GLY A 67 -0.46 -0.14 -7.13
N LEU A 68 -0.28 0.57 -6.03
CA LEU A 68 -1.35 1.14 -5.21
C LEU A 68 -1.11 2.65 -5.10
N THR A 69 -2.03 3.45 -5.63
CA THR A 69 -1.99 4.91 -5.49
C THR A 69 -2.82 5.31 -4.27
N PHE A 70 -2.22 6.06 -3.34
CA PHE A 70 -2.94 6.55 -2.17
C PHE A 70 -3.99 7.59 -2.57
N LEU A 71 -5.13 7.54 -1.88
CA LEU A 71 -6.27 8.44 -2.08
C LEU A 71 -6.49 9.23 -0.80
N GLN A 72 -6.48 10.56 -0.91
CA GLN A 72 -6.86 11.48 0.18
C GLN A 72 -6.19 11.11 1.52
N LEU A 73 -4.86 11.03 1.53
CA LEU A 73 -4.13 10.81 2.78
C LEU A 73 -4.44 11.92 3.78
N ASP A 74 -4.69 11.53 5.03
CA ASP A 74 -4.67 12.50 6.10
C ASP A 74 -3.25 13.02 6.35
N MET A 75 -3.16 14.15 7.05
CA MET A 75 -1.89 14.81 7.32
C MET A 75 -0.95 13.98 8.20
N ALA A 76 -1.50 13.15 9.09
CA ALA A 76 -0.71 12.31 10.00
C ALA A 76 0.00 11.19 9.23
N VAL A 77 -0.72 10.49 8.36
CA VAL A 77 -0.19 9.46 7.48
C VAL A 77 0.82 10.04 6.49
N SER A 78 0.51 11.18 5.87
CA SER A 78 1.43 11.85 4.96
C SER A 78 2.74 12.25 5.66
N SER A 79 2.65 12.76 6.89
CA SER A 79 3.81 13.10 7.72
C SER A 79 4.63 11.86 8.11
N ALA A 80 3.97 10.77 8.50
CA ALA A 80 4.62 9.51 8.86
C ALA A 80 5.40 8.90 7.68
N ILE A 81 4.79 8.85 6.49
CA ILE A 81 5.46 8.40 5.26
C ILE A 81 6.66 9.30 4.95
N SER A 82 6.49 10.62 5.04
CA SER A 82 7.57 11.58 4.78
C SER A 82 8.73 11.45 5.76
N LYS A 83 8.47 11.12 7.03
CA LYS A 83 9.51 10.84 8.03
C LYS A 83 10.25 9.54 7.73
N PHE A 84 9.51 8.48 7.39
CA PHE A 84 10.11 7.18 7.07
C PHE A 84 11.05 7.23 5.85
N MET A 85 10.76 8.08 4.87
CA MET A 85 11.61 8.23 3.67
C MET A 85 12.88 9.06 3.88
N ARG A 86 13.09 9.66 5.05
CA ARG A 86 14.30 10.44 5.38
C ARG A 86 15.28 9.59 6.18
#